data_AF-A0A7H4PK85-F1
#
_entry.id   AF-A0A7H4PK85-F1
#
_cell.length_a   1.000
_cell.length_b   1.000
_cell.length_c   1.000
_cell.angle_alpha   90.00
_cell.angle_beta   90.00
_cell.angle_gamma   90.00
#
_symmetry.space_group_name_H-M   'P 1'
#
loop_
_entity.id
_entity.type
_entity.pdbx_description
1 polymer ?
#
loop_
_entity_poly.entity_id
_entity_poly.type
_entity_poly.pdbx_seq_one_letter_code
_entity_poly.pdbx_strand_id
1 'polypeptide(L)'
;MPLLELTGKDDSRFTLSASSAGKAEREGETTLWLRDSDEIVLDSATFSVNRQQEQWQLTIGGLQGPRSTVPHEVIKRATRACYGLFPKRLLMEFIWLMAARCNIHHIYGVSDSGHVFRALRYRLSKGRHFHASYNEFWHSIDGVADGAWRWRLPLQLERKTLESIASKKRAEYRRRFQLLDDMAAQMAILMD
;
A
#
# COMPACT_ATOMS: atom_id res chain seq x y z
N MET A 1 4.29 -1.91 -18.37
CA MET A 1 4.69 -0.49 -18.43
C MET A 1 4.60 0.08 -17.02
N PRO A 2 5.61 0.83 -16.56
CA PRO A 2 5.53 1.50 -15.26
C PRO A 2 4.50 2.62 -15.30
N LEU A 3 3.80 2.83 -14.18
CA LEU A 3 3.00 4.03 -13.92
C LEU A 3 3.87 5.14 -13.35
N LEU A 4 4.72 4.80 -12.36
CA LEU A 4 5.66 5.72 -11.72
C LEU A 4 7.01 5.03 -11.48
N GLU A 5 8.06 5.84 -11.44
CA GLU A 5 9.41 5.41 -11.04
C GLU A 5 9.95 6.33 -9.95
N LEU A 6 10.22 5.79 -8.77
CA LEU A 6 10.65 6.56 -7.61
C LEU A 6 12.12 6.28 -7.31
N THR A 7 12.84 7.29 -6.83
CA THR A 7 14.24 7.17 -6.42
C THR A 7 14.35 7.36 -4.91
N GLY A 8 14.75 6.29 -4.22
CA GLY A 8 15.03 6.29 -2.79
C GLY A 8 16.47 6.67 -2.48
N LYS A 9 16.91 6.28 -1.28
CA LYS A 9 18.28 6.48 -0.81
C LYS A 9 19.29 5.71 -1.68
N ASP A 10 20.48 6.29 -1.83
CA ASP A 10 21.62 5.68 -2.55
C ASP A 10 21.22 5.26 -3.99
N ASP A 11 20.40 6.11 -4.64
CA ASP A 11 19.84 5.92 -5.99
C ASP A 11 19.06 4.61 -6.20
N SER A 12 18.55 4.02 -5.11
CA SER A 12 17.70 2.83 -5.17
C SER A 12 16.41 3.14 -5.93
N ARG A 13 16.15 2.43 -7.02
CA ARG A 13 14.96 2.63 -7.86
C ARG A 13 13.80 1.73 -7.43
N PHE A 14 12.61 2.28 -7.47
CA PHE A 14 11.36 1.56 -7.27
C PHE A 14 10.40 1.82 -8.42
N THR A 15 9.80 0.75 -8.91
CA THR A 15 8.86 0.82 -10.03
C THR A 15 7.46 0.48 -9.55
N LEU A 16 6.51 1.39 -9.74
CA LEU A 16 5.09 1.15 -9.50
C LEU A 16 4.41 0.88 -10.85
N SER A 17 3.65 -0.21 -10.93
CA SER A 17 2.90 -0.58 -12.14
C SER A 17 1.53 -1.15 -11.78
N ALA A 18 0.58 -1.09 -12.70
CA ALA A 18 -0.74 -1.71 -12.53
C ALA A 18 -0.99 -2.78 -13.60
N SER A 19 -1.71 -3.82 -13.22
CA SER A 19 -2.27 -4.80 -14.15
C SER A 19 -3.54 -5.41 -13.56
N SER A 20 -4.41 -5.94 -14.40
CA SER A 20 -5.37 -6.94 -13.93
C SER A 20 -4.58 -8.21 -13.60
N ALA A 21 -4.68 -8.70 -12.36
CA ALA A 21 -3.97 -9.89 -11.94
C ALA A 21 -4.94 -11.07 -11.93
N GLY A 22 -4.85 -11.96 -12.93
CA GLY A 22 -5.75 -13.13 -13.04
C GLY A 22 -5.82 -14.04 -11.80
N LYS A 23 -4.79 -14.01 -10.93
CA LYS A 23 -4.78 -14.76 -9.65
C LYS A 23 -5.41 -14.02 -8.47
N ALA A 24 -5.66 -12.72 -8.60
CA ALA A 24 -6.23 -11.86 -7.57
C ALA A 24 -7.62 -11.33 -7.95
N GLU A 25 -8.26 -11.87 -9.00
CA GLU A 25 -9.61 -11.47 -9.45
C GLU A 25 -10.67 -11.52 -8.34
N ARG A 26 -10.48 -12.39 -7.34
CA ARG A 26 -11.36 -12.50 -6.17
C ARG A 26 -11.07 -11.45 -5.08
N GLU A 27 -9.92 -10.80 -5.14
CA GLU A 27 -9.49 -9.72 -4.24
C GLU A 27 -9.76 -8.33 -4.84
N GLY A 28 -9.93 -8.23 -6.17
CA GLY A 28 -10.29 -7.01 -6.87
C GLY A 28 -9.97 -7.07 -8.37
N GLU A 29 -10.19 -5.95 -9.06
CA GLU A 29 -10.06 -5.85 -10.51
C GLU A 29 -8.67 -5.41 -10.97
N THR A 30 -8.01 -4.56 -10.17
CA THR A 30 -6.70 -3.98 -10.47
C THR A 30 -5.70 -4.30 -9.35
N THR A 31 -4.50 -4.70 -9.73
CA THR A 31 -3.38 -4.90 -8.80
C THR A 31 -2.26 -3.92 -9.09
N LEU A 32 -1.86 -3.16 -8.08
CA LEU A 32 -0.62 -2.39 -8.05
C LEU A 32 0.52 -3.31 -7.64
N TRP A 33 1.65 -3.16 -8.31
CA TRP A 33 2.89 -3.86 -8.03
C TRP A 33 3.98 -2.86 -7.76
N LEU A 34 4.63 -2.98 -6.61
CA LEU A 34 5.84 -2.24 -6.29
C LEU A 34 7.03 -3.18 -6.42
N ARG A 35 7.97 -2.84 -7.31
CA ARG A 35 9.21 -3.61 -7.54
C ARG A 35 10.44 -2.79 -7.17
N ASP A 36 11.52 -3.47 -6.78
CA ASP A 36 12.85 -2.86 -6.73
C ASP A 36 13.54 -2.91 -8.11
N SER A 37 14.79 -2.45 -8.15
CA SER A 37 15.63 -2.45 -9.36
C SER A 37 15.94 -3.84 -9.92
N ASP A 38 15.81 -4.89 -9.11
CA ASP A 38 16.03 -6.28 -9.52
C ASP A 38 14.73 -6.94 -10.00
N GLU A 39 13.68 -6.14 -10.24
CA GLU A 39 12.32 -6.57 -10.60
C GLU A 39 11.65 -7.47 -9.54
N ILE A 40 12.16 -7.47 -8.31
CA ILE A 40 11.57 -8.23 -7.20
C ILE A 40 10.34 -7.48 -6.71
N VAL A 41 9.19 -8.14 -6.69
CA VAL A 41 7.96 -7.60 -6.10
C VAL A 41 8.14 -7.48 -4.58
N LEU A 42 8.15 -6.24 -4.10
CA LEU A 42 8.28 -5.89 -2.68
C LEU A 42 6.93 -5.92 -1.96
N ASP A 43 5.89 -5.40 -2.60
CA ASP A 43 4.52 -5.42 -2.12
C ASP A 43 3.56 -5.30 -3.33
N SER A 44 2.33 -5.78 -3.16
CA SER A 44 1.23 -5.57 -4.10
C SER A 44 -0.07 -5.22 -3.38
N ALA A 45 -0.91 -4.42 -4.02
CA ALA A 45 -2.23 -4.06 -3.52
C ALA A 45 -3.29 -4.30 -4.60
N THR A 46 -4.27 -5.15 -4.31
CA THR A 46 -5.38 -5.46 -5.21
C THR A 46 -6.64 -4.76 -4.72
N PHE A 47 -7.30 -4.02 -5.61
CA PHE A 47 -8.48 -3.25 -5.29
C PHE A 47 -9.51 -3.25 -6.43
N SER A 48 -10.72 -2.86 -6.08
CA SER A 48 -11.78 -2.50 -7.03
C SER A 48 -12.32 -1.11 -6.71
N VAL A 49 -12.74 -0.38 -7.74
CA VAL A 49 -13.44 0.90 -7.60
C VAL A 49 -14.89 0.68 -8.05
N ASN A 50 -15.84 1.06 -7.21
CA ASN A 50 -17.25 0.97 -7.54
C ASN A 50 -17.99 2.23 -7.09
N ARG A 51 -19.22 2.39 -7.58
CA ARG A 51 -20.09 3.51 -7.22
C ARG A 51 -21.23 3.01 -6.36
N GLN A 52 -21.41 3.59 -5.18
CA GLN A 52 -22.55 3.32 -4.31
C GLN A 52 -23.17 4.64 -3.85
N GLN A 53 -24.51 4.72 -3.87
CA GLN A 53 -25.24 5.95 -3.50
C GLN A 53 -24.64 7.20 -4.16
N GLU A 54 -24.33 7.08 -5.45
CA GLU A 54 -23.71 8.11 -6.29
C GLU A 54 -22.26 8.51 -5.95
N GLN A 55 -21.67 7.97 -4.88
CA GLN A 55 -20.29 8.23 -4.46
C GLN A 55 -19.35 7.13 -4.97
N TRP A 56 -18.17 7.52 -5.46
CA TRP A 56 -17.11 6.57 -5.79
C TRP A 56 -16.41 6.09 -4.53
N GLN A 57 -16.18 4.78 -4.45
CA GLN A 57 -15.47 4.14 -3.36
C GLN A 57 -14.47 3.10 -3.88
N LEU A 58 -13.36 2.94 -3.17
CA LEU A 58 -12.31 1.96 -3.45
C LEU A 58 -12.24 0.94 -2.34
N THR A 59 -12.22 -0.34 -2.68
CA THR A 59 -12.05 -1.43 -1.72
C THR A 59 -10.78 -2.20 -2.03
N ILE A 60 -9.85 -2.23 -1.07
CA ILE A 60 -8.62 -3.04 -1.11
C ILE A 60 -8.95 -4.43 -0.55
N GLY A 61 -9.03 -5.42 -1.43
CA GLY A 61 -9.25 -6.83 -1.05
C GLY A 61 -7.96 -7.62 -0.86
N GLY A 62 -6.82 -7.09 -1.30
CA GLY A 62 -5.51 -7.72 -1.15
C GLY A 62 -4.39 -6.72 -0.91
N LEU A 63 -3.50 -7.01 0.04
CA LEU A 63 -2.26 -6.30 0.31
C LEU A 63 -1.23 -7.34 0.73
N GLN A 64 -0.33 -7.68 -0.19
CA GLN A 64 0.56 -8.81 -0.04
C GLN A 64 2.01 -8.37 -0.15
N GLY A 65 2.83 -8.81 0.80
CA GLY A 65 4.27 -8.67 0.73
C GLY A 65 4.91 -9.58 -0.32
N PRO A 66 6.25 -9.67 -0.34
CA PRO A 66 6.94 -10.48 -1.32
C PRO A 66 6.63 -11.97 -1.09
N ARG A 67 6.87 -12.80 -2.12
CA ARG A 67 6.78 -14.26 -1.97
C ARG A 67 7.71 -14.75 -0.86
N SER A 68 7.34 -15.83 -0.17
CA SER A 68 8.15 -16.41 0.91
C SER A 68 9.56 -16.86 0.50
N THR A 69 9.82 -17.02 -0.79
CA THR A 69 11.14 -17.31 -1.36
C THR A 69 12.05 -16.09 -1.40
N VAL A 70 11.51 -14.87 -1.30
CA VAL A 70 12.30 -13.64 -1.28
C VAL A 70 12.92 -13.47 0.11
N PRO A 71 14.25 -13.27 0.21
CA PRO A 71 14.90 -13.07 1.49
C PRO A 71 14.37 -11.85 2.24
N HIS A 72 14.20 -11.96 3.57
CA HIS A 72 13.76 -10.85 4.42
C HIS A 72 14.66 -9.61 4.33
N GLU A 73 15.95 -9.80 4.02
CA GLU A 73 16.91 -8.71 3.81
C GLU A 73 16.54 -7.80 2.64
N VAL A 74 15.83 -8.29 1.62
CA VAL A 74 15.33 -7.46 0.51
C VAL A 74 14.35 -6.42 1.03
N ILE A 75 13.40 -6.81 1.89
CA ILE A 75 12.42 -5.88 2.48
C ILE A 75 13.08 -4.91 3.45
N LYS A 76 14.07 -5.36 4.23
CA LYS A 76 14.85 -4.47 5.11
C LYS A 76 15.62 -3.43 4.30
N ARG A 77 16.28 -3.84 3.22
CA ARG A 77 16.99 -2.95 2.30
C ARG A 77 16.04 -1.95 1.65
N ALA A 78 14.91 -2.43 1.12
CA ALA A 78 13.88 -1.57 0.54
C ALA A 78 13.34 -0.55 1.55
N THR A 79 13.05 -0.98 2.79
CA THR A 79 12.59 -0.07 3.86
C THR A 79 13.63 0.99 4.19
N ARG A 80 14.92 0.62 4.24
CA ARG A 80 16.02 1.57 4.45
C ARG A 80 16.16 2.55 3.29
N ALA A 81 16.02 2.06 2.06
CA ALA A 81 16.05 2.87 0.84
C ALA A 81 14.86 3.84 0.77
N CYS A 82 13.70 3.46 1.30
CA CYS A 82 12.54 4.34 1.48
C CYS A 82 12.63 5.20 2.77
N TYR A 83 13.83 5.48 3.29
CA TYR A 83 14.04 6.31 4.47
C TYR A 83 13.24 5.85 5.71
N GLY A 84 13.17 4.53 5.91
CA GLY A 84 12.45 3.90 7.02
C GLY A 84 10.93 3.80 6.81
N LEU A 85 10.42 4.12 5.61
CA LEU A 85 9.04 3.88 5.23
C LEU A 85 8.89 2.47 4.65
N PHE A 86 7.92 1.69 5.14
CA PHE A 86 7.67 0.35 4.60
C PHE A 86 7.14 0.42 3.16
N PRO A 87 7.53 -0.49 2.24
CA PRO A 87 7.15 -0.39 0.82
C PRO A 87 5.62 -0.37 0.58
N LYS A 88 4.83 -1.18 1.31
CA LYS A 88 3.35 -1.09 1.32
C LYS A 88 2.77 0.29 1.61
N ARG A 89 3.48 1.19 2.31
CA ARG A 89 3.04 2.57 2.51
C ARG A 89 3.12 3.41 1.23
N LEU A 90 4.04 3.10 0.32
CA LEU A 90 4.10 3.74 -1.00
C LEU A 90 2.88 3.37 -1.85
N LEU A 91 2.41 2.12 -1.78
CA LEU A 91 1.16 1.71 -2.44
C LEU A 91 -0.04 2.49 -1.89
N MET A 92 -0.12 2.69 -0.57
CA MET A 92 -1.19 3.48 0.03
C MET A 92 -1.12 4.95 -0.36
N GLU A 93 0.08 5.55 -0.42
CA GLU A 93 0.24 6.93 -0.88
C GLU A 93 -0.27 7.09 -2.32
N PHE A 94 0.09 6.15 -3.21
CA PHE A 94 -0.41 6.14 -4.57
C PHE A 94 -1.95 6.07 -4.62
N ILE A 95 -2.55 5.18 -3.83
CA ILE A 95 -4.00 5.01 -3.74
C ILE A 95 -4.68 6.30 -3.26
N TRP A 96 -4.13 6.98 -2.26
CA TRP A 96 -4.67 8.25 -1.75
C TRP A 96 -4.61 9.36 -2.80
N LEU A 97 -3.46 9.52 -3.47
CA LEU A 97 -3.30 10.49 -4.55
C LEU A 97 -4.26 10.21 -5.71
N MET A 98 -4.41 8.95 -6.09
CA MET A 98 -5.38 8.51 -7.10
C MET A 98 -6.81 8.81 -6.67
N ALA A 99 -7.17 8.49 -5.42
CA ALA A 99 -8.50 8.70 -4.89
C ALA A 99 -8.89 10.19 -4.93
N ALA A 100 -7.96 11.08 -4.56
CA ALA A 100 -8.17 12.53 -4.65
C ALA A 100 -8.42 13.01 -6.09
N ARG A 101 -7.70 12.47 -7.08
CA ARG A 101 -7.88 12.82 -8.51
C ARG A 101 -9.14 12.22 -9.13
N CYS A 102 -9.54 11.04 -8.68
CA CYS A 102 -10.69 10.30 -9.22
C CYS A 102 -12.01 10.56 -8.49
N ASN A 103 -12.06 11.54 -7.57
CA ASN A 103 -13.24 11.87 -6.77
C ASN A 103 -13.77 10.65 -5.98
N ILE A 104 -12.86 9.83 -5.44
CA ILE A 104 -13.17 8.69 -4.58
C ILE A 104 -13.29 9.20 -3.14
N HIS A 105 -14.47 9.04 -2.54
CA HIS A 105 -14.81 9.61 -1.23
C HIS A 105 -14.62 8.62 -0.09
N HIS A 106 -14.53 7.32 -0.40
CA HIS A 106 -14.38 6.28 0.61
C HIS A 106 -13.35 5.25 0.17
N ILE A 107 -12.47 4.89 1.11
CA ILE A 107 -11.52 3.80 0.93
C ILE A 107 -11.78 2.77 2.03
N TYR A 108 -11.90 1.51 1.64
CA TYR A 108 -12.06 0.39 2.53
C TYR A 108 -10.93 -0.62 2.34
N GLY A 109 -10.54 -1.28 3.42
CA GLY A 109 -9.64 -2.45 3.38
C GLY A 109 -10.35 -3.66 3.98
N VAL A 110 -10.16 -4.85 3.41
CA VAL A 110 -10.65 -6.08 4.06
C VAL A 110 -9.90 -6.32 5.37
N SER A 111 -10.62 -6.80 6.39
CA SER A 111 -9.96 -7.27 7.61
C SER A 111 -9.27 -8.60 7.36
N ASP A 112 -8.41 -9.04 8.29
CA ASP A 112 -7.86 -10.40 8.22
C ASP A 112 -8.98 -11.43 8.08
N SER A 113 -10.08 -11.28 8.82
CA SER A 113 -11.23 -12.19 8.77
C SER A 113 -12.03 -12.08 7.46
N GLY A 114 -12.06 -10.89 6.84
CA GLY A 114 -12.76 -10.63 5.57
C GLY A 114 -12.00 -11.07 4.33
N HIS A 115 -10.71 -11.40 4.46
CA HIS A 115 -9.88 -11.85 3.34
C HIS A 115 -10.41 -13.17 2.76
N VAL A 116 -10.73 -13.19 1.46
CA VAL A 116 -11.40 -14.31 0.77
C VAL A 116 -10.67 -15.64 0.99
N PHE A 117 -9.35 -15.64 0.97
CA PHE A 117 -8.56 -16.85 1.22
C PHE A 117 -8.48 -17.23 2.70
N ARG A 118 -8.61 -16.29 3.65
CA ARG A 118 -8.63 -16.63 5.08
C ARG A 118 -9.99 -17.21 5.45
N ALA A 119 -11.11 -16.66 4.99
CA ALA A 119 -12.45 -17.22 5.25
C ALA A 119 -12.58 -18.68 4.76
N LEU A 120 -12.05 -18.99 3.57
CA LEU A 120 -12.07 -20.35 3.02
C LEU A 120 -11.06 -21.29 3.71
N ARG A 121 -9.83 -20.81 3.99
CA ARG A 121 -8.76 -21.59 4.63
C ARG A 121 -9.05 -21.84 6.12
N TYR A 122 -9.68 -20.91 6.83
CA TYR A 122 -10.11 -21.11 8.23
C TYR A 122 -11.21 -22.16 8.34
N ARG A 123 -12.08 -22.27 7.31
CA ARG A 123 -13.08 -23.34 7.22
C ARG A 123 -12.46 -24.74 7.01
N LEU A 124 -11.19 -24.81 6.60
CA LEU A 124 -10.56 -26.06 6.12
C LEU A 124 -9.21 -26.42 6.75
N SER A 125 -8.54 -25.55 7.52
CA SER A 125 -7.25 -25.89 8.14
C SER A 125 -7.07 -25.32 9.55
N LYS A 126 -6.87 -26.19 10.53
CA LYS A 126 -6.27 -25.83 11.82
C LYS A 126 -4.77 -25.57 11.61
N GLY A 127 -4.36 -24.32 11.74
CA GLY A 127 -2.98 -23.94 12.05
C GLY A 127 -2.09 -23.54 10.87
N ARG A 128 -1.53 -22.32 10.99
CA ARG A 128 -0.10 -21.97 10.97
C ARG A 128 0.10 -20.54 10.43
N HIS A 129 0.70 -19.72 11.30
CA HIS A 129 1.50 -18.51 11.09
C HIS A 129 1.45 -17.85 9.69
N PHE A 130 0.73 -16.73 9.61
CA PHE A 130 0.87 -15.75 8.54
C PHE A 130 1.36 -14.44 9.16
N HIS A 131 2.42 -13.85 8.60
CA HIS A 131 3.19 -12.75 9.20
C HIS A 131 2.87 -11.35 8.64
N ALA A 132 1.68 -11.14 8.11
CA ALA A 132 1.19 -9.79 7.80
C ALA A 132 -0.29 -9.69 8.21
N SER A 133 -0.56 -9.09 9.37
CA SER A 133 -1.93 -8.74 9.75
C SER A 133 -2.33 -7.49 8.97
N TYR A 134 -3.36 -7.64 8.12
CA TYR A 134 -4.05 -6.53 7.49
C TYR A 134 -4.52 -5.55 8.55
N ASN A 135 -5.11 -6.07 9.64
CA ASN A 135 -5.64 -5.26 10.72
C ASN A 135 -4.56 -4.39 11.38
N GLU A 136 -3.39 -4.96 11.71
CA GLU A 136 -2.27 -4.19 12.27
C GLU A 136 -1.81 -3.09 11.31
N PHE A 137 -1.74 -3.39 10.02
CA PHE A 137 -1.35 -2.40 9.03
C PHE A 137 -2.39 -1.29 8.89
N TRP A 138 -3.67 -1.63 8.75
CA TRP A 138 -4.77 -0.66 8.68
C TRP A 138 -4.79 0.25 9.91
N HIS A 139 -4.63 -0.33 11.09
CA HIS A 139 -4.52 0.45 12.32
C HIS A 139 -3.31 1.39 12.33
N SER A 140 -2.15 0.96 11.80
CA SER A 140 -0.95 1.79 11.72
C SER A 140 -1.04 3.00 10.75
N ILE A 141 -2.10 3.04 9.94
CA ILE A 141 -2.37 4.12 8.98
C ILE A 141 -3.68 4.84 9.29
N ASP A 142 -4.06 4.89 10.57
CA ASP A 142 -5.27 5.54 11.09
C ASP A 142 -6.58 4.97 10.52
N GLY A 143 -6.54 3.72 10.04
CA GLY A 143 -7.74 2.98 9.70
C GLY A 143 -8.58 2.69 10.93
N VAL A 144 -9.90 2.70 10.75
CA VAL A 144 -10.90 2.40 11.79
C VAL A 144 -11.67 1.16 11.40
N ALA A 145 -11.78 0.19 12.30
CA ALA A 145 -12.57 -1.01 12.06
C ALA A 145 -14.04 -0.64 11.80
N ASP A 146 -14.63 -1.22 10.76
CA ASP A 146 -16.02 -1.00 10.34
C ASP A 146 -16.71 -2.37 10.26
N GLY A 147 -16.98 -2.92 11.44
CA GLY A 147 -17.46 -4.29 11.63
C GLY A 147 -16.34 -5.33 11.60
N ALA A 148 -16.72 -6.61 11.53
CA ALA A 148 -15.78 -7.72 11.63
C ALA A 148 -14.93 -7.95 10.36
N TRP A 149 -15.41 -7.48 9.21
CA TRP A 149 -14.91 -7.91 7.89
C TRP A 149 -14.17 -6.83 7.12
N ARG A 150 -14.25 -5.56 7.55
CA ARG A 150 -13.63 -4.44 6.84
C ARG A 150 -13.16 -3.33 7.78
N TRP A 151 -12.31 -2.48 7.23
CA TRP A 151 -11.79 -1.27 7.82
C TRP A 151 -12.14 -0.10 6.91
N ARG A 152 -12.49 1.04 7.49
CA ARG A 152 -12.51 2.33 6.83
C ARG A 152 -11.11 2.92 6.91
N LEU A 153 -10.51 3.23 5.77
CA LEU A 153 -9.20 3.83 5.67
C LEU A 153 -9.36 5.34 5.43
N PRO A 154 -8.42 6.18 5.89
CA PRO A 154 -8.49 7.61 5.61
C PRO A 154 -8.22 7.86 4.10
N LEU A 155 -8.60 9.04 3.61
CA LEU A 155 -8.31 9.47 2.24
C LEU A 155 -6.90 10.05 2.05
N GLN A 156 -6.20 10.29 3.15
CA GLN A 156 -4.81 10.72 3.23
C GLN A 156 -4.28 10.42 4.62
N LEU A 157 -2.96 10.28 4.78
CA LEU A 157 -2.35 10.29 6.12
C LEU A 157 -1.74 11.65 6.41
N GLU A 158 -2.06 12.21 7.57
CA GLU A 158 -1.44 13.45 8.02
C GLU A 158 0.07 13.29 8.23
N ARG A 159 0.84 14.22 7.66
CA ARG A 159 2.29 14.26 7.84
C ARG A 159 2.62 14.93 9.16
N LYS A 160 3.47 14.27 9.96
CA LYS A 160 4.03 14.88 11.17
C LYS A 160 4.88 16.09 10.82
N THR A 161 4.76 17.16 11.62
CA THR A 161 5.66 18.31 11.53
C THR A 161 7.08 17.91 11.90
N LEU A 162 8.09 18.53 11.28
CA LEU A 162 9.49 18.22 11.57
C LEU A 162 9.86 18.54 13.02
N GLU A 163 9.22 19.53 13.62
CA GLU A 163 9.39 19.96 15.00
C GLU A 163 9.01 18.82 15.96
N SER A 164 7.90 18.11 15.69
CA SER A 164 7.44 16.97 16.48
C SER A 164 8.33 15.72 16.34
N ILE A 165 9.18 15.67 15.31
CA ILE A 165 10.11 14.56 15.08
C ILE A 165 11.40 14.81 15.85
N ALA A 166 11.89 13.79 16.56
CA ALA A 166 13.14 13.85 17.30
C ALA A 166 14.29 14.34 16.38
N SER A 167 15.10 15.31 16.84
CA SER A 167 16.10 16.00 16.02
C SER A 167 16.98 15.06 15.18
N LYS A 168 17.48 13.97 15.78
CA LYS A 168 18.31 12.94 15.12
C LYS A 168 17.63 12.20 13.96
N LYS A 169 16.29 12.26 13.84
CA LYS A 169 15.47 11.64 12.80
C LYS A 169 14.95 12.62 11.75
N ARG A 170 15.06 13.93 11.97
CA ARG A 170 14.47 14.95 11.07
C ARG A 170 15.03 14.89 9.65
N ALA A 171 16.32 14.61 9.48
CA ALA A 171 16.92 14.48 8.14
C ALA A 171 16.35 13.28 7.36
N GLU A 172 16.16 12.14 8.02
CA GLU A 172 15.54 10.94 7.44
C GLU A 172 14.07 11.22 7.06
N TYR A 173 13.31 11.89 7.93
CA TYR A 173 11.92 12.27 7.63
C TYR A 173 11.79 13.30 6.51
N ARG A 174 12.70 14.28 6.40
CA ARG A 174 12.71 15.20 5.25
C ARG A 174 12.86 14.46 3.92
N ARG A 175 13.79 13.51 3.85
CA ARG A 175 13.99 12.69 2.66
C ARG A 175 12.81 11.76 2.39
N ARG A 176 12.18 11.23 3.45
CA ARG A 176 10.93 10.47 3.34
C ARG A 176 9.81 11.31 2.74
N PHE A 177 9.61 12.54 3.22
CA PHE A 177 8.57 13.42 2.67
C PHE A 177 8.86 13.80 1.23
N GLN A 178 10.12 14.09 0.89
CA GLN A 178 10.52 14.31 -0.50
C GLN A 178 10.16 13.13 -1.41
N LEU A 179 10.41 11.88 -0.98
CA LEU A 179 10.01 10.69 -1.75
C LEU A 179 8.49 10.63 -2.01
N LEU A 180 7.67 11.06 -1.05
CA LEU A 180 6.21 11.12 -1.22
C LEU A 180 5.79 12.30 -2.10
N ASP A 181 6.48 13.44 -2.00
CA ASP A 181 6.25 14.61 -2.84
C ASP A 181 6.61 14.34 -4.31
N ASP A 182 7.70 13.61 -4.56
CA ASP A 182 8.09 13.17 -5.89
C ASP A 182 7.03 12.24 -6.50
N MET A 183 6.45 11.35 -5.70
CA MET A 183 5.31 10.52 -6.12
C MET A 183 4.09 11.38 -6.45
N ALA A 184 3.75 12.36 -5.61
CA ALA A 184 2.63 13.26 -5.85
C ALA A 184 2.80 14.09 -7.13
N ALA A 185 4.02 14.56 -7.41
CA ALA A 185 4.34 15.28 -8.63
C ALA A 185 4.21 14.40 -9.88
N GLN A 186 4.73 13.16 -9.85
CA GLN A 186 4.55 12.23 -10.97
C GLN A 186 3.09 11.82 -11.17
N MET A 187 2.35 11.64 -10.07
CA MET A 187 0.92 11.32 -10.13
C MET A 187 0.08 12.45 -10.73
N ALA A 188 0.46 13.71 -10.49
CA ALA A 188 -0.15 14.84 -11.16
C ALA A 188 0.02 14.72 -12.68
N ILE A 189 1.23 14.50 -13.16
CA ILE A 189 1.55 14.34 -14.60
C ILE A 189 0.83 13.14 -15.21
N LEU A 190 0.70 12.02 -14.47
CA LEU A 190 0.03 10.82 -14.96
C LEU A 190 -1.49 11.01 -15.18
N MET A 191 -2.11 11.92 -14.43
CA MET A 191 -3.57 12.09 -14.36
C MET A 191 -4.06 13.39 -15.00
N ASP A 192 -3.15 14.20 -15.56
CA ASP A 192 -3.44 15.37 -16.37
C ASP A 192 -3.58 14.97 -17.86
#